data_AF-A0A7V8FQC1-F1
#
_entry.id   AF-A0A7V8FQC1-F1
#
_cell.length_a   1.000
_cell.length_b   1.000
_cell.length_c   1.000
_cell.angle_alpha   90.00
_cell.angle_beta   90.00
_cell.angle_gamma   90.00
#
_symmetry.space_group_name_H-M   'P 1'
#
loop_
_entity.id
_entity.type
_entity.pdbx_description
1 polymer ?
#
loop_
_entity_poly.entity_id
_entity_poly.type
_entity_poly.pdbx_seq_one_letter_code
_entity_poly.pdbx_strand_id
1 'polypeptide(L)'
;MNRRLAGGMAVFAALMAVWPQLPVPVFWVTLANYIGLYALVALGLVLLTGVGGMTSFGQAAFVGLGAYTTAWLSVHAGVSPWLGLLAGLVLTGVVALVLGLITMRLSGHYLPLGTIA
;
A
#
# COMPACT_ATOMS: atom_id res chain seq x y z
N MET A 1 -7.94 16.40 -14.98
CA MET A 1 -8.34 16.42 -13.56
C MET A 1 -9.26 17.60 -13.33
N ASN A 2 -10.54 17.38 -12.97
CA ASN A 2 -11.49 18.47 -12.79
C ASN A 2 -11.06 19.34 -11.59
N ARG A 3 -11.10 20.67 -11.72
CA ARG A 3 -10.74 21.60 -10.64
C ARG A 3 -11.48 21.32 -9.32
N ARG A 4 -12.71 20.80 -9.39
CA ARG A 4 -13.51 20.36 -8.24
C ARG A 4 -12.95 19.13 -7.51
N LEU A 5 -12.44 18.15 -8.26
CA LEU A 5 -11.80 16.96 -7.69
C LEU A 5 -10.47 17.31 -7.03
N ALA A 6 -9.64 18.13 -7.70
CA ALA A 6 -8.38 18.60 -7.14
C ALA A 6 -8.60 19.41 -5.85
N GLY A 7 -9.62 20.27 -5.81
CA GLY A 7 -10.00 21.00 -4.59
C GLY A 7 -10.43 20.07 -3.46
N GLY A 8 -11.25 19.07 -3.73
CA GLY A 8 -11.67 18.08 -2.74
C GLY A 8 -10.49 17.28 -2.15
N MET A 9 -9.56 16.83 -2.99
CA MET A 9 -8.36 16.11 -2.56
C MET A 9 -7.44 16.98 -1.69
N ALA A 10 -7.28 18.27 -2.05
CA ALA A 10 -6.47 19.20 -1.27
C ALA A 10 -7.08 19.47 0.12
N VAL A 11 -8.40 19.65 0.19
CA VAL A 11 -9.10 19.82 1.48
C VAL A 11 -8.95 18.57 2.35
N PHE A 12 -9.15 17.38 1.77
CA PHE A 12 -8.97 16.12 2.50
C PHE A 12 -7.54 15.97 3.03
N ALA A 13 -6.53 16.24 2.22
CA ALA A 13 -5.13 16.18 2.63
C ALA A 13 -4.82 17.18 3.76
N ALA A 14 -5.34 18.41 3.67
CA ALA A 14 -5.17 19.42 4.72
C ALA A 14 -5.83 18.99 6.04
N LEU A 15 -7.05 18.42 5.99
CA LEU A 15 -7.73 17.91 7.18
C LEU A 15 -6.94 16.78 7.85
N MET A 16 -6.41 15.85 7.06
CA MET A 16 -5.57 14.75 7.59
C MET A 16 -4.25 15.23 8.19
N ALA A 17 -3.66 16.30 7.67
CA ALA A 17 -2.44 16.88 8.22
C ALA A 17 -2.68 17.64 9.54
N VAL A 18 -3.83 18.32 9.67
CA VAL A 18 -4.20 19.09 10.87
C VAL A 18 -4.75 18.19 11.99
N TRP A 19 -5.46 17.12 11.63
CA TRP A 19 -6.11 16.20 12.56
C TRP A 19 -5.21 15.71 13.72
N PRO A 20 -3.98 15.21 13.50
CA PRO A 20 -3.12 14.74 14.58
C PRO A 20 -2.53 15.86 15.46
N GLN A 21 -2.66 17.14 15.07
CA GLN A 21 -2.19 18.27 15.89
C GLN A 21 -3.24 18.74 16.91
N LEU A 22 -4.49 18.33 16.73
CA LEU A 22 -5.55 18.59 17.71
C LEU A 22 -5.36 17.69 18.93
N PRO A 23 -5.92 18.04 20.10
CA PRO A 23 -5.87 17.21 21.31
C PRO A 23 -6.81 16.00 21.18
N VAL A 24 -6.55 15.11 20.21
CA VAL A 24 -7.32 13.90 19.93
C VAL A 24 -6.67 12.71 20.62
N PRO A 25 -7.46 11.78 21.19
CA PRO A 25 -6.92 10.55 21.77
C PRO A 25 -6.09 9.72 20.75
N VAL A 26 -4.98 9.15 21.20
CA VAL A 26 -4.05 8.32 20.38
C VAL A 26 -4.75 7.18 19.65
N PHE A 27 -5.82 6.63 20.25
CA PHE A 27 -6.67 5.62 19.63
C PHE A 27 -7.19 6.06 18.25
N TRP A 28 -7.73 7.28 18.14
CA TRP A 28 -8.32 7.78 16.90
C TRP A 28 -7.26 8.03 15.83
N VAL A 29 -6.07 8.50 16.22
CA VAL A 29 -4.93 8.66 15.31
C VAL A 29 -4.48 7.31 14.77
N THR A 30 -4.35 6.32 15.66
CA THR A 30 -3.95 4.96 15.28
C THR A 30 -4.98 4.30 14.37
N LEU A 31 -6.27 4.45 14.68
CA LEU A 31 -7.36 3.94 13.86
C LEU A 31 -7.37 4.59 12.48
N ALA A 32 -7.19 5.91 12.39
CA ALA A 32 -7.12 6.62 11.11
C ALA A 32 -5.93 6.15 10.26
N ASN A 33 -4.76 5.90 10.88
CA ASN A 33 -3.60 5.33 10.18
C ASN A 33 -3.92 3.95 9.60
N TYR A 34 -4.57 3.06 10.35
CA TYR A 34 -4.99 1.75 9.83
C TYR A 34 -5.99 1.89 8.69
N ILE A 35 -6.98 2.78 8.81
CA ILE A 35 -7.93 3.05 7.73
C ILE A 35 -7.19 3.50 6.46
N GLY A 36 -6.26 4.45 6.58
CA GLY A 36 -5.47 4.92 5.45
C GLY A 36 -4.63 3.81 4.80
N LEU A 37 -3.94 3.00 5.62
CA LEU A 37 -3.16 1.86 5.15
C LEU A 37 -4.03 0.84 4.40
N TYR A 38 -5.15 0.41 4.99
CA TYR A 38 -6.05 -0.55 4.34
C TYR A 38 -6.75 0.03 3.11
N ALA A 39 -7.04 1.33 3.08
CA ALA A 39 -7.58 1.99 1.90
C ALA A 39 -6.60 1.94 0.72
N LEU A 40 -5.29 2.11 0.95
CA LEU A 40 -4.27 1.95 -0.10
C LEU A 40 -4.25 0.51 -0.64
N VAL A 41 -4.34 -0.49 0.23
CA VAL A 41 -4.42 -1.90 -0.17
C VAL A 41 -5.68 -2.19 -0.98
N ALA A 42 -6.83 -1.68 -0.53
CA ALA A 42 -8.10 -1.82 -1.23
C ALA A 42 -8.07 -1.16 -2.62
N LEU A 43 -7.48 0.02 -2.73
CA LEU A 43 -7.28 0.68 -4.02
C LEU A 43 -6.39 -0.15 -4.96
N GLY A 44 -5.29 -0.71 -4.45
CA GLY A 44 -4.45 -1.64 -5.22
C GLY A 44 -5.22 -2.85 -5.71
N LEU A 45 -6.06 -3.44 -4.85
CA LEU A 45 -6.94 -4.56 -5.21
C LEU A 45 -7.98 -4.17 -6.27
N VAL A 46 -8.58 -2.98 -6.18
CA VAL A 46 -9.54 -2.47 -7.17
C VAL A 46 -8.85 -2.21 -8.51
N LEU A 47 -7.63 -1.70 -8.52
CA LEU A 47 -6.87 -1.54 -9.76
C LEU A 47 -6.61 -2.89 -10.43
N LEU A 48 -6.22 -3.90 -9.66
CA LEU A 48 -5.92 -5.22 -10.21
C LEU A 48 -7.18 -5.94 -10.71
N THR A 49 -8.26 -5.94 -9.92
CA THR A 49 -9.50 -6.64 -10.23
C THR A 49 -10.38 -5.88 -11.21
N GLY A 50 -10.50 -4.56 -11.05
CA GLY A 50 -11.36 -3.70 -11.86
C GLY A 50 -10.73 -3.27 -13.18
N VAL A 51 -9.45 -2.89 -13.19
CA VAL A 51 -8.76 -2.46 -14.43
C VAL A 51 -8.01 -3.62 -15.07
N GLY A 52 -7.27 -4.39 -14.28
CA GLY A 52 -6.50 -5.54 -14.76
C GLY A 52 -7.32 -6.79 -15.03
N GLY A 53 -8.57 -6.86 -14.58
CA GLY A 53 -9.44 -8.04 -14.73
C GLY A 53 -8.93 -9.31 -14.03
N MET A 54 -7.94 -9.17 -13.15
CA MET A 54 -7.26 -10.28 -12.48
C MET A 54 -7.58 -10.27 -10.99
N THR A 55 -7.98 -11.42 -10.45
CA THR A 55 -8.13 -11.63 -9.02
C THR A 55 -6.85 -12.22 -8.45
N SER A 56 -6.28 -11.59 -7.42
CA SER A 56 -5.08 -12.05 -6.72
C SER A 56 -5.22 -11.77 -5.23
N PHE A 57 -4.82 -12.74 -4.41
CA PHE A 57 -4.84 -12.65 -2.95
C PHE A 57 -3.46 -12.39 -2.33
N GLY A 58 -2.42 -12.23 -3.16
CA GLY A 58 -1.04 -12.03 -2.71
C GLY A 58 -0.72 -10.62 -2.19
N GLN A 59 -1.69 -9.69 -2.19
CA GLN A 59 -1.49 -8.29 -1.78
C GLN A 59 -0.89 -8.15 -0.37
N ALA A 60 -1.31 -9.01 0.57
CA ALA A 60 -0.78 -9.00 1.93
C ALA A 60 0.74 -9.27 1.98
N ALA A 61 1.26 -10.14 1.11
CA ALA A 61 2.69 -10.42 1.04
C ALA A 61 3.49 -9.19 0.59
N PHE A 62 3.00 -8.44 -0.40
CA PHE A 62 3.66 -7.22 -0.87
C PHE A 62 3.64 -6.09 0.18
N VAL A 63 2.51 -5.92 0.87
CA VAL A 63 2.39 -4.98 1.99
C VAL A 63 3.36 -5.35 3.10
N GLY A 64 3.39 -6.63 3.49
CA GLY A 64 4.29 -7.14 4.52
C GLY A 64 5.77 -6.96 4.16
N LEU A 65 6.15 -7.27 2.91
CA LEU A 65 7.53 -7.10 2.43
C LEU A 65 8.00 -5.65 2.53
N GLY A 66 7.19 -4.69 2.06
CA GLY A 66 7.53 -3.27 2.12
C GLY A 66 7.62 -2.74 3.57
N ALA A 67 6.64 -3.12 4.40
CA ALA A 67 6.60 -2.73 5.81
C ALA A 67 7.79 -3.30 6.60
N TYR A 68 8.07 -4.60 6.43
CA TYR A 68 9.19 -5.26 7.12
C TYR A 68 10.54 -4.68 6.69
N THR A 69 10.75 -4.45 5.39
CA THR A 69 11.98 -3.85 4.88
C THR A 69 12.22 -2.46 5.47
N THR A 70 11.17 -1.63 5.49
CA THR A 70 11.23 -0.29 6.08
C THR A 70 11.53 -0.34 7.57
N ALA A 71 10.85 -1.21 8.31
CA ALA A 71 11.03 -1.39 9.75
C ALA A 71 12.42 -1.92 10.09
N TRP A 72 12.91 -2.92 9.36
CA TRP A 72 14.23 -3.50 9.58
C TRP A 72 15.34 -2.49 9.35
N LEU A 73 15.30 -1.75 8.25
CA LEU A 73 16.27 -0.68 7.96
C LEU A 73 16.24 0.42 9.03
N SER A 74 15.05 0.77 9.52
CA SER A 74 14.90 1.82 10.54
C SER A 74 15.42 1.38 11.91
N VAL A 75 15.14 0.13 12.31
CA VAL A 75 15.48 -0.39 13.64
C VAL A 75 16.92 -0.89 13.72
N HIS A 76 17.40 -1.61 12.69
CA HIS A 76 18.70 -2.30 12.74
C HIS A 76 19.81 -1.53 12.04
N ALA A 77 19.51 -0.88 10.91
CA ALA A 77 20.50 -0.10 10.16
C ALA A 77 20.53 1.39 10.54
N GLY A 78 19.63 1.84 11.44
CA GLY A 78 19.53 3.24 11.86
C GLY A 78 19.18 4.21 10.72
N VAL A 79 18.68 3.68 9.59
CA VAL A 79 18.33 4.47 8.42
C VAL A 79 17.05 5.24 8.69
N SER A 80 16.92 6.46 8.16
CA SER A 80 15.68 7.23 8.27
C SER A 80 14.47 6.40 7.74
N PRO A 81 13.33 6.38 8.45
CA PRO A 81 12.13 5.66 8.00
C PRO A 81 11.66 6.04 6.59
N TRP A 82 11.92 7.28 6.16
CA TRP A 82 11.58 7.75 4.81
C TRP A 82 12.48 7.14 3.73
N LEU A 83 13.78 6.97 4.02
CA LEU A 83 14.70 6.26 3.12
C LEU A 83 14.45 4.75 3.15
N GLY A 84 14.13 4.20 4.33
CA GLY A 84 13.68 2.81 4.48
C GLY A 84 12.41 2.53 3.66
N LEU A 85 11.46 3.48 3.63
CA LEU A 85 10.24 3.39 2.83
C LEU A 85 10.55 3.34 1.33
N LEU A 86 11.44 4.19 0.84
CA LEU A 86 11.86 4.16 -0.57
C LEU A 86 12.54 2.83 -0.92
N ALA A 87 13.42 2.32 -0.05
CA ALA A 87 14.05 1.02 -0.25
C ALA A 87 13.02 -0.11 -0.26
N GLY A 88 12.06 -0.09 0.66
CA GLY A 88 10.94 -1.04 0.71
C GLY A 88 10.08 -0.99 -0.55
N LEU A 89 9.75 0.21 -1.06
CA LEU A 89 9.01 0.37 -2.31
C LEU A 89 9.76 -0.19 -3.51
N VAL A 90 11.06 0.08 -3.62
CA VAL A 90 11.90 -0.44 -4.70
C VAL A 90 11.98 -1.96 -4.63
N LEU A 91 12.25 -2.53 -3.45
CA LEU A 91 12.34 -3.98 -3.27
C LEU A 91 11.02 -4.67 -3.59
N THR A 92 9.91 -4.20 -3.02
CA THR A 92 8.58 -4.75 -3.29
C THR A 92 8.21 -4.60 -4.75
N GLY A 93 8.54 -3.48 -5.39
CA GLY A 93 8.32 -3.27 -6.83
C GLY A 93 9.09 -4.25 -7.71
N VAL A 94 10.36 -4.51 -7.39
CA VAL A 94 11.18 -5.51 -8.10
C VAL A 94 10.60 -6.92 -7.94
N VAL A 95 10.25 -7.31 -6.71
CA VAL A 95 9.65 -8.62 -6.44
C VAL A 95 8.30 -8.77 -7.13
N ALA A 96 7.45 -7.74 -7.07
CA ALA A 96 6.15 -7.73 -7.75
C ALA A 96 6.29 -7.81 -9.26
N LEU A 97 7.29 -7.16 -9.86
CA LEU A 97 7.56 -7.24 -11.29
C LEU A 97 8.02 -8.64 -11.70
N VAL A 98 8.96 -9.23 -10.97
CA VAL A 98 9.44 -10.60 -11.23
C VAL A 98 8.29 -11.61 -11.10
N LEU A 99 7.53 -11.55 -10.01
CA LEU A 99 6.38 -12.43 -9.81
C LEU A 99 5.31 -12.17 -10.85
N GLY A 100 5.00 -10.92 -11.17
CA GLY A 100 4.04 -10.54 -12.20
C GLY A 100 4.39 -11.10 -13.57
N LEU A 101 5.66 -11.04 -13.98
CA LEU A 101 6.12 -11.62 -15.25
C LEU A 101 5.91 -13.14 -15.31
N ILE A 102 6.05 -13.84 -14.17
CA ILE A 102 5.84 -15.27 -14.08
C ILE A 102 4.34 -15.60 -14.06
N THR A 103 3.57 -14.88 -13.24
CA THR A 103 2.16 -15.18 -12.97
C THR A 103 1.21 -14.66 -14.03
N MET A 104 1.58 -13.65 -14.82
CA MET A 104 0.80 -13.21 -16.00
C MET A 104 0.63 -14.32 -17.06
N ARG A 105 1.43 -15.39 -16.97
CA ARG A 105 1.25 -16.60 -17.80
C ARG A 105 0.12 -17.51 -17.31
N LEU A 106 -0.32 -17.34 -16.07
CA LEU A 106 -1.44 -18.05 -15.47
C LEU A 106 -2.71 -17.22 -15.74
N SER A 107 -3.61 -17.74 -16.58
CA SER A 107 -4.88 -17.10 -16.88
C SER A 107 -6.05 -17.80 -16.19
N GLY A 108 -7.14 -17.06 -15.93
CA GLY A 108 -8.35 -17.60 -15.32
C GLY A 108 -8.22 -17.90 -13.82
N HIS A 109 -8.77 -19.03 -13.36
CA HIS A 109 -8.87 -19.37 -11.93
C HIS A 109 -7.54 -19.76 -11.28
N TYR A 110 -6.48 -19.94 -12.06
CA TYR A 110 -5.18 -20.40 -11.55
C TYR A 110 -4.40 -19.30 -10.82
N LEU A 111 -4.60 -18.02 -11.18
CA LEU A 111 -3.90 -16.90 -10.54
C LEU A 111 -4.37 -16.66 -9.08
N PRO A 112 -5.68 -16.65 -8.77
CA PRO A 112 -6.16 -16.65 -7.40
C PRO A 112 -5.64 -17.84 -6.58
N LEU A 113 -5.72 -19.06 -7.12
CA LEU A 113 -5.27 -20.28 -6.44
C LEU A 113 -3.77 -20.24 -6.11
N GLY A 114 -2.94 -19.73 -7.02
CA GLY A 114 -1.51 -19.59 -6.79
C GLY A 114 -1.12 -18.47 -5.83
N THR A 115 -2.04 -17.60 -5.44
CA THR A 115 -1.75 -16.44 -4.55
C THR A 115 -2.40 -16.54 -3.16
N ILE A 116 -3.19 -17.60 -2.91
CA ILE A 116 -3.69 -17.98 -1.58
C ILE A 116 -2.90 -19.12 -0.93
N ALA A 117 -2.09 -19.83 -1.71
CA ALA A 117 -1.37 -21.04 -1.30
C ALA A 117 -0.11 -20.73 -0.47
#